data_AF-A0A7D8YBY8-F1
#
_entry.id   AF-A0A7D8YBY8-F1
#
_cell.length_a   1.000
_cell.length_b   1.000
_cell.length_c   1.000
_cell.angle_alpha   90.00
_cell.angle_beta   90.00
_cell.angle_gamma   90.00
#
_symmetry.space_group_name_H-M   'P 1'
#
loop_
_entity.id
_entity.type
_entity.pdbx_description
1 polymer ?
#
loop_
_entity_poly.entity_id
_entity_poly.type
_entity_poly.pdbx_seq_one_letter_code
_entity_poly.pdbx_strand_id
1 'polypeptide(L)'
;MSLATLHDLYVDELKDLYNAENQILKALPKMAKAASHPELGAAFTDHLAETKVHIERLETIFKELGKGPKGKKCKAMEGLLAEGQDLLAEDADPMVLDAALIAAAQRVEHYEMAGYGCVRTFARLLGEDRAADLLQQTLDEEGATDRKLTKLAESVINAEAVSPADVS
;
A
#
# COMPACT_ATOMS: atom_id res chain seq x y z
N MET A 1 19.08 -4.01 -15.79
CA MET A 1 19.87 -2.93 -15.18
C MET A 1 20.95 -3.58 -14.34
N SER A 2 22.17 -3.03 -14.27
CA SER A 2 23.21 -3.52 -13.36
C SER A 2 23.14 -2.71 -12.06
N LEU A 3 23.08 -3.38 -10.91
CA LEU A 3 23.06 -2.74 -9.59
C LEU A 3 24.49 -2.68 -9.03
N ALA A 4 25.23 -1.62 -9.40
CA ALA A 4 26.63 -1.48 -9.01
C ALA A 4 26.82 -0.55 -7.80
N THR A 5 25.88 0.36 -7.56
CA THR A 5 25.95 1.38 -6.51
C THR A 5 24.65 1.45 -5.69
N LEU A 6 24.73 2.04 -4.50
CA LEU A 6 23.54 2.34 -3.69
C LEU A 6 22.57 3.26 -4.42
N HIS A 7 23.07 4.20 -5.23
CA HIS A 7 22.24 5.06 -6.05
C HIS A 7 21.49 4.26 -7.13
N ASP A 8 22.11 3.24 -7.75
CA ASP A 8 21.42 2.36 -8.70
C ASP A 8 20.28 1.60 -8.02
N LEU A 9 20.52 1.07 -6.82
CA LEU A 9 19.50 0.39 -6.02
C LEU A 9 18.39 1.35 -5.61
N TYR A 10 18.71 2.55 -5.13
CA TYR A 10 17.74 3.58 -4.77
C TYR A 10 16.79 3.90 -5.93
N VAL A 11 17.34 4.15 -7.13
CA VAL A 11 16.52 4.41 -8.32
C VAL A 11 15.69 3.19 -8.73
N ASP A 12 16.21 1.97 -8.60
CA ASP A 12 15.49 0.74 -8.93
C ASP A 12 14.34 0.45 -7.96
N GLU A 13 14.52 0.72 -6.67
CA GLU A 13 13.49 0.60 -5.64
C GLU A 13 12.41 1.69 -5.77
N LEU A 14 12.78 2.95 -6.06
CA LEU A 14 11.79 4.00 -6.35
C LEU A 14 10.90 3.65 -7.55
N LYS A 15 11.46 2.98 -8.57
CA LYS A 15 10.68 2.52 -9.74
C LYS A 15 9.76 1.38 -9.39
N ASP A 16 10.17 0.53 -8.45
CA ASP A 16 9.33 -0.54 -7.92
C ASP A 16 8.12 0.04 -7.18
N LEU A 17 8.37 0.93 -6.22
CA LEU A 17 7.32 1.64 -5.46
C LEU A 17 6.39 2.41 -6.38
N TYR A 18 6.90 3.19 -7.33
CA TYR A 18 6.05 3.89 -8.30
C TYR A 18 5.13 2.95 -9.08
N ASN A 19 5.61 1.76 -9.43
CA ASN A 19 4.78 0.76 -10.08
C ASN A 19 3.77 0.13 -9.11
N ALA A 20 4.15 -0.15 -7.86
CA ALA A 20 3.29 -0.68 -6.82
C ALA A 20 2.09 0.26 -6.57
N GLU A 21 2.37 1.53 -6.31
CA GLU A 21 1.39 2.61 -6.09
C GLU A 21 0.38 2.71 -7.24
N ASN A 22 0.85 2.64 -8.48
CA ASN A 22 -0.02 2.66 -9.66
C ASN A 22 -0.89 1.41 -9.81
N GLN A 23 -0.48 0.27 -9.23
CA GLN A 23 -1.32 -0.93 -9.18
C GLN A 23 -2.37 -0.80 -8.07
N ILE A 24 -1.97 -0.31 -6.89
CA ILE A 24 -2.85 -0.05 -5.75
C ILE A 24 -3.94 0.97 -6.11
N LEU A 25 -3.57 2.08 -6.76
CA LEU A 25 -4.48 3.10 -7.27
C LEU A 25 -5.64 2.50 -8.10
N LYS A 26 -5.38 1.43 -8.84
CA LYS A 26 -6.38 0.74 -9.67
C LYS A 26 -7.21 -0.28 -8.89
N ALA A 27 -6.67 -0.82 -7.81
CA ALA A 27 -7.32 -1.82 -6.97
C ALA A 27 -8.29 -1.19 -5.95
N LEU A 28 -7.90 -0.06 -5.35
CA LEU A 28 -8.66 0.58 -4.26
C LEU A 28 -10.14 0.88 -4.59
N PRO A 29 -10.53 1.34 -5.79
CA PRO A 29 -11.94 1.54 -6.10
C PRO A 29 -12.77 0.25 -6.06
N LYS A 30 -12.15 -0.90 -6.37
CA LYS A 30 -12.82 -2.20 -6.28
C LYS A 30 -12.98 -2.62 -4.83
N MET A 31 -11.95 -2.43 -4.00
CA MET A 31 -11.99 -2.74 -2.57
C MET A 31 -13.03 -1.89 -1.85
N ALA A 32 -13.06 -0.57 -2.12
CA ALA A 32 -14.06 0.34 -1.55
C ALA A 32 -15.50 -0.06 -1.89
N LYS A 33 -15.72 -0.59 -3.10
CA LYS A 33 -17.05 -1.06 -3.54
C LYS A 33 -17.43 -2.41 -2.93
N ALA A 34 -16.45 -3.28 -2.70
CA ALA A 34 -16.67 -4.60 -2.12
C ALA A 34 -16.90 -4.55 -0.62
N ALA A 35 -16.32 -3.56 0.06
CA ALA A 35 -16.51 -3.35 1.49
C ALA A 35 -17.98 -3.15 1.82
N SER A 36 -18.50 -3.95 2.75
CA SER A 36 -19.89 -3.87 3.19
C SER A 36 -20.07 -2.90 4.36
N HIS A 37 -19.05 -2.80 5.22
CA HIS A 37 -19.01 -1.83 6.32
C HIS A 37 -18.64 -0.44 5.80
N PRO A 38 -19.43 0.61 6.10
CA PRO A 38 -19.25 1.94 5.52
C PRO A 38 -17.92 2.59 5.92
N GLU A 39 -17.42 2.33 7.14
CA GLU A 39 -16.12 2.86 7.56
C GLU A 39 -14.95 2.22 6.83
N LEU A 40 -15.07 0.94 6.41
CA LEU A 40 -14.04 0.27 5.62
C LEU A 40 -14.03 0.80 4.19
N GLY A 41 -15.21 0.96 3.57
CA GLY A 41 -15.32 1.59 2.25
C GLY A 41 -14.77 3.02 2.22
N ALA A 42 -15.03 3.78 3.29
CA ALA A 42 -14.45 5.12 3.47
C ALA A 42 -12.92 5.06 3.62
N ALA A 43 -12.39 4.12 4.41
CA ALA A 43 -10.94 3.95 4.57
C ALA A 43 -10.23 3.71 3.23
N PHE A 44 -10.78 2.85 2.36
CA PHE A 44 -10.21 2.63 1.02
C PHE A 44 -10.34 3.85 0.10
N THR A 45 -11.40 4.64 0.25
CA THR A 45 -11.60 5.87 -0.53
C THR A 45 -10.63 6.97 -0.11
N ASP A 46 -10.40 7.10 1.20
CA ASP A 46 -9.40 8.03 1.76
C ASP A 46 -8.00 7.64 1.28
N HIS A 47 -7.65 6.37 1.41
CA HIS A 47 -6.34 5.86 0.99
C HIS A 47 -6.13 6.03 -0.53
N LEU A 48 -7.18 5.89 -1.35
CA LEU A 48 -7.10 6.20 -2.79
C LEU A 48 -6.69 7.64 -3.08
N ALA A 49 -7.08 8.60 -2.23
CA ALA A 49 -6.65 9.98 -2.37
C ALA A 49 -5.18 10.16 -1.95
N GLU A 50 -4.76 9.50 -0.88
CA GLU A 50 -3.37 9.49 -0.40
C GLU A 50 -2.42 8.88 -1.43
N THR A 51 -2.73 7.69 -1.97
CA THR A 51 -1.97 7.02 -3.05
C THR A 51 -1.70 7.93 -4.25
N LYS A 52 -2.64 8.81 -4.63
CA LYS A 52 -2.42 9.78 -5.72
C LYS A 52 -1.34 10.79 -5.35
N VAL A 53 -1.37 11.28 -4.12
CA VAL A 53 -0.35 12.20 -3.60
C VAL A 53 1.00 11.50 -3.48
N HIS A 54 1.03 10.22 -3.08
CA HIS A 54 2.26 9.42 -3.02
C HIS A 54 2.92 9.29 -4.39
N ILE A 55 2.13 8.99 -5.43
CA ILE A 55 2.59 8.99 -6.82
C ILE A 55 3.17 10.35 -7.21
N GLU A 56 2.51 11.47 -6.90
CA GLU A 56 3.00 12.82 -7.20
C GLU A 56 4.33 13.13 -6.48
N ARG A 57 4.50 12.67 -5.23
CA ARG A 57 5.78 12.79 -4.50
C ARG A 57 6.89 12.00 -5.18
N LEU A 58 6.63 10.76 -5.59
CA LEU A 58 7.59 9.96 -6.36
C LEU A 58 7.96 10.63 -7.68
N GLU A 59 7.00 11.19 -8.41
CA GLU A 59 7.26 11.93 -9.66
C GLU A 59 8.14 13.16 -9.43
N THR A 60 7.93 13.86 -8.31
CA THR A 60 8.78 14.97 -7.88
C THR A 60 10.20 14.51 -7.66
N ILE A 61 10.41 13.40 -6.92
CA ILE A 61 11.73 12.82 -6.67
C ILE A 61 12.41 12.41 -7.99
N PHE A 62 11.68 11.73 -8.89
CA PHE A 62 12.22 11.34 -10.20
C PHE A 62 12.65 12.53 -11.05
N LYS A 63 11.88 13.62 -11.02
CA LYS A 63 12.21 14.87 -11.71
C LYS A 63 13.50 15.48 -11.17
N GLU A 64 13.70 15.48 -9.84
CA GLU A 64 14.93 15.97 -9.20
C GLU A 64 16.16 15.13 -9.56
N LEU A 65 15.98 13.80 -9.64
CA LEU A 65 17.04 12.87 -10.06
C LEU A 65 17.34 12.92 -11.57
N GLY A 66 16.53 13.62 -12.37
CA GLY A 66 16.63 13.62 -13.83
C GLY A 66 16.41 12.22 -14.44
N LYS A 67 15.58 11.39 -13.80
CA LYS A 67 15.26 10.01 -14.21
C LYS A 67 13.76 9.87 -14.51
N GLY A 68 13.41 8.84 -15.27
CA GLY A 68 12.01 8.48 -15.49
C GLY A 68 11.51 7.44 -14.48
N PRO A 69 10.24 7.52 -14.01
CA PRO A 69 9.67 6.60 -13.04
C PRO A 69 9.32 5.21 -13.63
N LYS A 70 9.27 5.10 -14.96
CA LYS A 70 8.88 3.87 -15.66
C LYS A 70 10.07 2.92 -15.86
N GLY A 71 9.75 1.65 -16.09
CA GLY A 71 10.72 0.64 -16.53
C GLY A 71 10.87 -0.57 -15.61
N LYS A 72 10.08 -0.66 -14.54
CA LYS A 72 10.01 -1.82 -13.66
C LYS A 72 8.54 -2.16 -13.35
N LYS A 73 8.25 -3.45 -13.23
CA LYS A 73 6.98 -3.96 -12.73
C LYS A 73 7.22 -4.53 -11.34
N CYS A 74 6.46 -4.05 -10.35
CA CYS A 74 6.47 -4.59 -9.01
C CYS A 74 5.70 -5.91 -8.99
N LYS A 75 6.43 -7.02 -8.95
CA LYS A 75 5.83 -8.37 -8.92
C LYS A 75 5.24 -8.71 -7.55
N ALA A 76 5.81 -8.17 -6.48
CA ALA A 76 5.31 -8.41 -5.14
C ALA A 76 3.93 -7.79 -4.97
N MET A 77 3.75 -6.52 -5.35
CA MET A 77 2.45 -5.86 -5.32
C MET A 77 1.44 -6.55 -6.24
N GLU A 78 1.85 -7.01 -7.42
CA GLU A 78 0.96 -7.79 -8.30
C GLU A 78 0.43 -9.04 -7.59
N GLY A 79 1.30 -9.77 -6.87
CA GLY A 79 0.90 -10.95 -6.11
C GLY A 79 -0.04 -10.62 -4.95
N LEU A 80 0.29 -9.60 -4.15
CA LEU A 80 -0.56 -9.16 -3.02
C LEU A 80 -1.96 -8.74 -3.49
N LEU A 81 -2.04 -7.99 -4.60
CA LEU A 81 -3.32 -7.58 -5.16
C LEU A 81 -4.07 -8.73 -5.82
N ALA A 82 -3.38 -9.75 -6.35
CA ALA A 82 -4.01 -10.97 -6.84
C ALA A 82 -4.65 -11.76 -5.69
N GLU A 83 -3.95 -11.94 -4.57
CA GLU A 83 -4.53 -12.57 -3.37
C GLU A 83 -5.81 -11.85 -2.91
N GLY A 84 -5.79 -10.52 -2.89
CA GLY A 84 -6.98 -9.71 -2.56
C GLY A 84 -8.12 -9.86 -3.58
N GLN A 85 -7.80 -10.03 -4.86
CA GLN A 85 -8.80 -10.24 -5.92
C GLN A 85 -9.43 -11.62 -5.88
N ASP A 86 -8.68 -12.66 -5.52
CA ASP A 86 -9.21 -14.01 -5.38
C ASP A 86 -10.24 -14.06 -4.25
N LEU A 87 -9.99 -13.35 -3.13
CA LEU A 87 -10.96 -13.21 -2.03
C LEU A 87 -12.27 -12.54 -2.45
N LEU A 88 -12.23 -11.58 -3.39
CA LEU A 88 -13.42 -10.92 -3.93
C LEU A 88 -14.28 -11.82 -4.82
N ALA A 89 -13.74 -12.96 -5.28
CA ALA A 89 -14.46 -13.92 -6.11
C ALA A 89 -15.15 -15.03 -5.30
N GLU A 90 -14.85 -15.14 -4.00
CA GLU A 90 -15.43 -16.13 -3.10
C GLU A 90 -16.85 -15.75 -2.67
N ASP A 91 -17.71 -16.75 -2.46
CA ASP A 91 -19.04 -16.57 -1.86
C ASP A 91 -18.90 -16.58 -0.34
N ALA A 92 -18.66 -15.40 0.22
CA ALA A 92 -18.42 -15.21 1.66
C ALA A 92 -19.51 -14.34 2.31
N ASP A 93 -19.72 -14.56 3.61
CA ASP A 93 -20.50 -13.62 4.43
C ASP A 93 -19.88 -12.22 4.35
N PRO A 94 -20.68 -11.14 4.25
CA PRO A 94 -20.16 -9.77 4.09
C PRO A 94 -19.15 -9.34 5.17
N MET A 95 -19.35 -9.74 6.43
CA MET A 95 -18.42 -9.37 7.51
C MET A 95 -17.13 -10.17 7.43
N VAL A 96 -17.21 -11.44 7.02
CA VAL A 96 -16.03 -12.27 6.75
C VAL A 96 -15.23 -11.72 5.56
N LEU A 97 -15.91 -11.26 4.51
CA LEU A 97 -15.28 -10.60 3.37
C LEU A 97 -14.57 -9.32 3.81
N ASP A 98 -15.21 -8.47 4.63
CA ASP A 98 -14.59 -7.25 5.15
C ASP A 98 -13.33 -7.53 5.99
N ALA A 99 -13.36 -8.57 6.83
CA ALA A 99 -12.18 -9.02 7.57
C ALA A 99 -11.05 -9.48 6.63
N ALA A 100 -11.40 -10.21 5.57
CA ALA A 100 -10.46 -10.61 4.51
C ALA A 100 -9.87 -9.40 3.76
N LEU A 101 -10.68 -8.39 3.44
CA LEU A 101 -10.25 -7.16 2.79
C LEU A 101 -9.27 -6.37 3.66
N ILE A 102 -9.52 -6.29 4.97
CA ILE A 102 -8.58 -5.67 5.92
C ILE A 102 -7.26 -6.43 5.91
N ALA A 103 -7.29 -7.76 6.05
CA ALA A 103 -6.09 -8.57 6.07
C ALA A 103 -5.26 -8.43 4.78
N ALA A 104 -5.91 -8.38 3.61
CA ALA A 104 -5.24 -8.15 2.34
C ALA A 104 -4.63 -6.74 2.26
N ALA A 105 -5.38 -5.71 2.67
CA ALA A 105 -4.90 -4.33 2.69
C ALA A 105 -3.69 -4.14 3.62
N GLN A 106 -3.72 -4.70 4.83
CA GLN A 106 -2.58 -4.58 5.75
C GLN A 106 -1.29 -5.22 5.20
N ARG A 107 -1.38 -6.30 4.41
CA ARG A 107 -0.20 -6.85 3.74
C ARG A 107 0.37 -5.89 2.68
N VAL A 108 -0.50 -5.17 1.98
CA VAL A 108 -0.11 -4.08 1.07
C VAL A 108 0.59 -2.97 1.84
N GLU A 109 -0.01 -2.45 2.92
CA GLU A 109 0.59 -1.41 3.76
C GLU A 109 1.97 -1.83 4.30
N HIS A 110 2.12 -3.08 4.75
CA HIS A 110 3.38 -3.58 5.30
C HIS A 110 4.47 -3.70 4.24
N TYR A 111 4.11 -4.05 3.00
CA TYR A 111 5.02 -4.01 1.86
C TYR A 111 5.51 -2.58 1.60
N GLU A 112 4.59 -1.61 1.57
CA GLU A 112 4.90 -0.21 1.28
C GLU A 112 5.73 0.42 2.39
N MET A 113 5.38 0.20 3.65
CA MET A 113 6.17 0.67 4.80
C MET A 113 7.61 0.16 4.76
N ALA A 114 7.81 -1.12 4.39
CA ALA A 114 9.14 -1.69 4.23
C ALA A 114 9.91 -1.04 3.08
N GLY A 115 9.27 -0.85 1.92
CA GLY A 115 9.86 -0.21 0.75
C GLY A 115 10.23 1.24 1.00
N TYR A 116 9.27 2.06 1.46
CA TYR A 116 9.48 3.47 1.79
C TYR A 116 10.52 3.66 2.89
N GLY A 117 10.52 2.82 3.93
CA GLY A 117 11.53 2.83 4.97
C GLY A 117 12.95 2.65 4.42
N CYS A 118 13.13 1.76 3.45
CA CYS A 118 14.39 1.52 2.76
C CYS A 118 14.81 2.73 1.92
N VAL A 119 13.97 3.17 0.98
CA VAL A 119 14.35 4.26 0.04
C VAL A 119 14.55 5.59 0.75
N ARG A 120 13.79 5.88 1.83
CA ARG A 120 14.02 7.04 2.69
C ARG A 120 15.39 7.00 3.34
N THR A 121 15.82 5.82 3.79
CA THR A 121 17.16 5.63 4.38
C THR A 121 18.25 5.81 3.33
N PHE A 122 18.05 5.27 2.13
CA PHE A 122 19.00 5.44 1.02
C PHE A 122 19.12 6.91 0.60
N ALA A 123 18.01 7.62 0.49
CA ALA A 123 18.00 9.06 0.18
C ALA A 123 18.86 9.86 1.17
N ARG A 124 18.73 9.63 2.48
CA ARG A 124 19.58 10.26 3.50
C ARG A 124 21.06 9.95 3.32
N LEU A 125 21.40 8.69 3.04
CA LEU A 125 22.80 8.28 2.85
C LEU A 125 23.42 8.88 1.58
N LEU A 126 22.60 9.16 0.56
CA LEU A 126 23.01 9.77 -0.70
C LEU A 126 23.00 11.31 -0.67
N GLY A 127 22.55 11.92 0.43
CA GLY A 127 22.44 13.39 0.56
C GLY A 127 21.21 13.98 -0.14
N GLU A 128 20.22 13.16 -0.49
CA GLU A 128 18.96 13.56 -1.12
C GLU A 128 17.92 13.95 -0.05
N ASP A 129 18.25 14.94 0.80
CA ASP A 129 17.50 15.27 2.01
C ASP A 129 16.02 15.58 1.74
N ARG A 130 15.74 16.34 0.67
CA ARG A 130 14.36 16.66 0.27
C ARG A 130 13.57 15.42 -0.12
N ALA A 131 14.20 14.50 -0.86
CA ALA A 131 13.56 13.23 -1.21
C ALA A 131 13.32 12.39 0.04
N ALA A 132 14.26 12.36 0.99
CA ALA A 132 14.07 11.66 2.26
C ALA A 132 12.87 12.18 3.05
N ASP A 133 12.65 13.51 3.08
CA ASP A 133 11.50 14.10 3.76
C ASP A 133 10.17 13.75 3.08
N LEU A 134 10.13 13.76 1.74
CA LEU A 134 8.93 13.35 0.99
C LEU A 134 8.62 11.86 1.19
N LEU A 135 9.64 11.00 1.17
CA LEU A 135 9.48 9.57 1.40
C LEU A 135 9.08 9.26 2.86
N GLN A 136 9.53 10.08 3.83
CA GLN A 136 9.08 9.97 5.21
C GLN A 136 7.61 10.33 5.37
N GLN A 137 7.13 11.37 4.68
CA GLN A 137 5.71 11.73 4.71
C GLN A 137 4.83 10.59 4.22
N THR A 138 5.19 9.96 3.10
CA THR A 138 4.44 8.78 2.62
C THR A 138 4.51 7.64 3.62
N LEU A 139 5.70 7.30 4.15
CA LEU A 139 5.84 6.26 5.17
C LEU A 139 4.95 6.49 6.41
N ASP A 140 4.83 7.74 6.87
CA ASP A 140 4.01 8.08 8.03
C ASP A 140 2.50 7.93 7.73
N GLU A 141 2.10 8.24 6.49
CA GLU A 141 0.73 8.07 5.98
C GLU A 141 0.37 6.58 5.86
N GLU A 142 1.23 5.72 5.27
CA GLU A 142 0.97 4.26 5.23
C GLU A 142 0.86 3.67 6.63
N GLY A 143 1.75 4.10 7.53
CA GLY A 143 1.67 3.69 8.93
C GLY A 143 0.38 4.14 9.61
N ALA A 144 -0.19 5.29 9.21
CA ALA A 144 -1.48 5.75 9.72
C ALA A 144 -2.64 4.92 9.15
N THR A 145 -2.59 4.56 7.87
CA THR A 145 -3.56 3.69 7.20
C THR A 145 -3.59 2.30 7.84
N ASP A 146 -2.44 1.66 8.06
CA ASP A 146 -2.37 0.35 8.74
C ASP A 146 -2.97 0.40 10.16
N ARG A 147 -2.70 1.48 10.92
CA ARG A 147 -3.30 1.66 12.25
C ARG A 147 -4.82 1.85 12.18
N LYS A 148 -5.33 2.56 11.17
CA LYS A 148 -6.77 2.73 10.93
C LYS A 148 -7.43 1.39 10.61
N LEU A 149 -6.82 0.58 9.75
CA LEU A 149 -7.27 -0.76 9.40
C LEU A 149 -7.26 -1.69 10.62
N THR A 150 -6.19 -1.68 11.42
CA THR A 150 -6.10 -2.44 12.68
C THR A 150 -7.25 -2.09 13.62
N LYS A 151 -7.54 -0.79 13.80
CA LYS A 151 -8.64 -0.35 14.65
C LYS A 151 -9.99 -0.87 14.14
N LEU A 152 -10.24 -0.83 12.84
CA LEU A 152 -11.47 -1.35 12.24
C LEU A 152 -11.62 -2.87 12.46
N ALA A 153 -10.53 -3.61 12.26
CA ALA A 153 -10.47 -5.05 12.52
C ALA A 153 -10.78 -5.38 13.98
N GLU A 154 -10.14 -4.71 14.94
CA GLU A 154 -10.30 -5.01 16.37
C GLU A 154 -11.64 -4.58 16.96
N SER A 155 -12.25 -3.50 16.46
CA SER A 155 -13.39 -2.86 17.12
C SER A 155 -14.76 -3.35 16.64
N VAL A 156 -14.92 -3.59 15.34
CA VAL A 156 -16.24 -3.88 14.75
C VAL A 156 -16.15 -5.08 13.83
N ILE A 157 -15.27 -5.06 12.84
CA ILE A 157 -15.37 -5.97 11.70
C ILE A 157 -15.05 -7.41 12.07
N ASN A 158 -13.93 -7.68 12.75
CA ASN A 158 -13.63 -9.07 13.14
C ASN A 158 -14.56 -9.56 14.24
N ALA A 159 -15.05 -8.66 15.11
CA ALA A 159 -15.99 -9.03 16.16
C ALA A 159 -17.36 -9.45 15.57
N GLU A 160 -17.83 -8.75 14.54
CA GLU A 160 -19.07 -9.07 13.82
C GLU A 160 -18.91 -10.27 12.86
N ALA A 161 -17.69 -10.58 12.43
CA ALA A 161 -17.39 -11.77 11.62
C ALA A 161 -17.37 -13.09 12.43
N VAL A 162 -17.21 -13.04 13.76
CA VAL A 162 -17.22 -14.24 14.60
C VAL A 162 -18.65 -14.79 14.71
N SER A 163 -18.83 -16.05 14.31
CA SER A 163 -20.07 -16.78 14.43
C SER A 163 -20.06 -17.75 15.62
N PRO A 164 -21.23 -18.23 16.11
CA PRO A 164 -21.29 -19.25 17.15
C PRO A 164 -20.59 -20.57 16.79
N ALA A 165 -20.38 -20.86 15.50
CA ALA A 165 -19.68 -22.05 15.03
C ALA A 165 -18.15 -21.97 15.19
N ASP A 166 -17.60 -20.77 15.41
CA ASP A 166 -16.15 -20.54 15.54
C ASP A 166 -15.63 -20.76 16.98
N VAL A 167 -16.55 -20.77 17.96
CA VAL A 167 -16.25 -20.83 19.40
C VAL A 167 -16.78 -22.10 20.10
N SER A 168 -17.27 -23.07 19.31
CA SER A 168 -17.72 -24.39 19.77
C SER A 168 -16.67 -25.47 19.56
#